data_AF-A0A0F4GDJ3-F1
#
_entry.id   AF-A0A0F4GDJ3-F1
#
_cell.length_a   1.000
_cell.length_b   1.000
_cell.length_c   1.000
_cell.angle_alpha   90.00
_cell.angle_beta   90.00
_cell.angle_gamma   90.00
#
_symmetry.space_group_name_H-M   'P 1'
#
loop_
_entity.id
_entity.type
_entity.pdbx_description
1 polymer ?
#
loop_
_entity_poly.entity_id
_entity_poly.type
_entity_poly.pdbx_seq_one_letter_code
_entity_poly.pdbx_strand_id
1 'polypeptide(L)'
;MRSELQEPVEQTSTSAASGSSTTTAGPVVTCAAIANGGFEAIADDKVNDEDVQTDTWVVDGPHAFFQSNDNGVRQTPFGKKFASIGVFNDGGETSVLSQFLTGITPAVPYTLTFSYLAEYLGEYTSTCTLALTYGGQFIDRISTGPSQAEWATRTLSVSLIDESDSLYVGVRCDESASGTGGVVVLVDNFSLVAQSPGCGGNSVTTSSVSVTGTSSTSSYSEISATQETSQRRSKAVPHPPWR
;
A
#
# COMPACT_ATOMS: atom_id res chain seq x y z
N MET A 1 -68.28 -63.96 20.72
CA MET A 1 -67.60 -63.10 19.72
C MET A 1 -67.15 -61.85 20.45
N ARG A 2 -65.86 -61.73 20.78
CA ARG A 2 -65.25 -60.54 21.40
C ARG A 2 -64.46 -59.82 20.32
N SER A 3 -64.72 -58.53 20.16
CA SER A 3 -64.02 -57.65 19.21
C SER A 3 -62.90 -56.96 19.97
N GLU A 4 -61.66 -57.14 19.54
CA GLU A 4 -60.50 -56.40 20.05
C GLU A 4 -60.39 -55.05 19.32
N LEU A 5 -60.19 -53.99 20.12
CA LEU A 5 -59.89 -52.63 19.67
C LEU A 5 -58.37 -52.48 19.60
N GLN A 6 -57.88 -51.98 18.46
CA GLN A 6 -56.46 -51.75 18.21
C GLN A 6 -56.15 -50.25 18.37
N GLU A 7 -55.22 -49.92 19.27
CA GLU A 7 -54.76 -48.55 19.51
C GLU A 7 -53.80 -48.05 18.41
N PRO A 8 -53.80 -46.75 18.07
CA PRO A 8 -52.86 -46.17 17.11
C PRO A 8 -51.50 -45.88 17.75
N VAL A 9 -50.43 -46.15 17.00
CA VAL A 9 -49.04 -45.82 17.36
C VAL A 9 -48.72 -44.41 16.85
N GLU A 10 -48.36 -43.48 17.74
CA GLU A 10 -47.81 -42.16 17.37
C GLU A 10 -46.39 -42.31 16.82
N GLN A 11 -46.15 -41.76 15.63
CA GLN A 11 -44.85 -41.74 14.96
C GLN A 11 -44.26 -40.32 15.03
N THR A 12 -43.33 -40.09 15.94
CA THR A 12 -42.58 -38.83 16.06
C THR A 12 -41.51 -38.76 14.96
N SER A 13 -41.65 -37.81 14.04
CA SER A 13 -40.66 -37.57 12.97
C SER A 13 -39.74 -36.40 13.34
N THR A 14 -38.45 -36.69 13.54
CA THR A 14 -37.41 -35.67 13.80
C THR A 14 -36.87 -35.16 12.46
N SER A 15 -37.16 -33.90 12.12
CA SER A 15 -36.53 -33.23 10.97
C SER A 15 -35.24 -32.54 11.40
N ALA A 16 -34.11 -32.94 10.83
CA ALA A 16 -32.83 -32.25 11.02
C ALA A 16 -32.79 -31.01 10.13
N ALA A 17 -32.74 -29.83 10.74
CA ALA A 17 -32.54 -28.57 10.02
C ALA A 17 -31.06 -28.42 9.65
N SER A 18 -30.74 -28.54 8.35
CA SER A 18 -29.43 -28.16 7.82
C SER A 18 -29.32 -26.64 7.78
N GLY A 19 -28.68 -26.06 8.81
CA GLY A 19 -28.30 -24.64 8.79
C GLY A 19 -27.14 -24.41 7.83
N SER A 20 -27.39 -23.64 6.77
CA SER A 20 -26.33 -23.12 5.91
C SER A 20 -25.75 -21.85 6.54
N SER A 21 -24.48 -21.89 6.91
CA SER A 21 -23.75 -20.71 7.37
C SER A 21 -23.30 -19.90 6.15
N THR A 22 -23.93 -18.75 5.90
CA THR A 22 -23.34 -17.72 5.04
C THR A 22 -22.23 -17.03 5.83
N THR A 23 -20.99 -17.35 5.50
CA THR A 23 -19.82 -16.56 5.88
C THR A 23 -19.86 -15.26 5.09
N THR A 24 -20.28 -14.16 5.73
CA THR A 24 -20.01 -12.83 5.22
C THR A 24 -18.50 -12.67 5.17
N ALA A 25 -17.93 -12.52 3.97
CA ALA A 25 -16.51 -12.22 3.82
C ALA A 25 -16.24 -10.90 4.56
N GLY A 26 -15.42 -10.96 5.62
CA GLY A 26 -14.91 -9.76 6.26
C GLY A 26 -14.12 -8.91 5.23
N PRO A 27 -13.86 -7.63 5.53
CA PRO A 27 -13.03 -6.81 4.67
C PRO A 27 -11.72 -7.54 4.36
N VAL A 28 -11.37 -7.63 3.09
CA VAL A 28 -10.11 -8.24 2.64
C VAL A 28 -8.99 -7.32 3.13
N VAL A 29 -8.38 -7.67 4.25
CA VAL A 29 -7.21 -6.95 4.76
C VAL A 29 -6.06 -7.26 3.81
N THR A 30 -5.66 -6.26 3.03
CA THR A 30 -4.44 -6.38 2.23
C THR A 30 -3.25 -6.21 3.17
N CYS A 31 -2.59 -7.32 3.49
CA CYS A 31 -1.50 -7.30 4.45
C CYS A 31 -0.28 -6.53 3.96
N ALA A 32 -0.02 -6.52 2.65
CA ALA A 32 1.05 -5.75 2.02
C ALA A 32 0.44 -4.80 0.99
N ALA A 33 0.43 -3.50 1.31
CA ALA A 33 -0.23 -2.50 0.49
C ALA A 33 0.62 -2.02 -0.68
N ILE A 34 1.95 -2.06 -0.54
CA ILE A 34 2.88 -1.72 -1.63
C ILE A 34 3.12 -2.94 -2.51
N ALA A 35 2.89 -2.80 -3.80
CA ALA A 35 3.19 -3.83 -4.79
C ALA A 35 4.55 -3.56 -5.46
N ASN A 36 5.32 -4.61 -5.71
CA ASN A 36 6.61 -4.53 -6.41
C ASN A 36 7.54 -3.43 -5.82
N GLY A 37 7.64 -3.34 -4.50
CA GLY A 37 8.40 -2.27 -3.84
C GLY A 37 9.93 -2.37 -4.02
N GLY A 38 10.42 -3.49 -4.54
CA GLY A 38 11.80 -3.66 -4.99
C GLY A 38 12.00 -3.50 -6.50
N PHE A 39 10.96 -3.09 -7.24
CA PHE A 39 11.02 -2.80 -8.68
C PHE A 39 11.47 -3.93 -9.62
N GLU A 40 11.61 -5.16 -9.13
CA GLU A 40 12.08 -6.31 -9.91
C GLU A 40 11.16 -6.67 -11.09
N ALA A 41 9.86 -6.38 -10.98
CA ALA A 41 8.89 -6.63 -12.06
C ALA A 41 8.84 -5.53 -13.13
N ILE A 42 9.63 -4.45 -13.01
CA ILE A 42 9.74 -3.44 -14.07
C ILE A 42 10.43 -4.07 -15.27
N ALA A 43 9.92 -3.90 -16.48
CA ALA A 43 10.52 -4.47 -17.68
C ALA A 43 11.88 -3.82 -18.00
N ASP A 44 12.83 -4.59 -18.54
CA ASP A 44 14.21 -4.10 -18.78
C ASP A 44 14.26 -2.94 -19.78
N ASP A 45 13.32 -2.89 -20.73
CA ASP A 45 13.17 -1.80 -21.71
C ASP A 45 12.63 -0.49 -21.11
N LYS A 46 12.20 -0.52 -19.83
CA LYS A 46 11.74 0.66 -19.08
C LYS A 46 12.78 1.22 -18.11
N VAL A 47 13.94 0.58 -18.04
CA VAL A 47 15.05 1.06 -17.22
C VAL A 47 15.71 2.25 -17.93
N ASN A 48 15.94 3.34 -17.20
CA ASN A 48 16.40 4.65 -17.67
C ASN A 48 15.42 5.43 -18.56
N ASP A 49 14.18 4.97 -18.73
CA ASP A 49 13.12 5.75 -19.36
C ASP A 49 12.56 6.76 -18.32
N GLU A 50 12.38 8.00 -18.75
CA GLU A 50 11.62 9.04 -18.05
C GLU A 50 10.11 8.85 -18.32
N ASP A 51 9.24 9.39 -17.45
CA ASP A 51 7.77 9.38 -17.61
C ASP A 51 7.16 7.98 -17.84
N VAL A 52 7.66 6.98 -17.11
CA VAL A 52 7.22 5.59 -17.22
C VAL A 52 5.99 5.32 -16.36
N GLN A 53 4.93 4.80 -16.98
CA GLN A 53 3.84 4.14 -16.27
C GLN A 53 3.93 2.62 -16.41
N THR A 54 4.04 1.93 -15.29
CA THR A 54 3.91 0.46 -15.20
C THR A 54 2.59 0.08 -14.55
N ASP A 55 2.36 -1.23 -14.39
CA ASP A 55 1.16 -1.74 -13.71
C ASP A 55 1.09 -1.31 -12.23
N THR A 56 2.24 -1.01 -11.60
CA THR A 56 2.33 -0.77 -10.15
C THR A 56 2.96 0.58 -9.79
N TRP A 57 3.91 1.07 -10.57
CA TRP A 57 4.62 2.32 -10.29
C TRP A 57 4.59 3.26 -11.48
N VAL A 58 4.53 4.55 -11.18
CA VAL A 58 4.62 5.66 -12.11
C VAL A 58 5.84 6.49 -11.75
N VAL A 59 6.65 6.80 -12.75
CA VAL A 59 7.73 7.76 -12.72
C VAL A 59 7.27 8.98 -13.52
N ASP A 60 7.49 10.17 -12.98
CA ASP A 60 7.10 11.44 -13.61
C ASP A 60 8.19 12.48 -13.38
N GLY A 61 8.62 13.13 -14.45
CA GLY A 61 9.62 14.19 -14.46
C GLY A 61 11.03 13.75 -14.93
N PRO A 62 11.85 14.72 -15.33
CA PRO A 62 13.07 14.48 -16.12
C PRO A 62 14.21 13.81 -15.35
N HIS A 63 14.14 13.76 -14.02
CA HIS A 63 15.21 13.24 -13.17
C HIS A 63 14.75 12.06 -12.31
N ALA A 64 13.60 11.45 -12.63
CA ALA A 64 13.18 10.20 -12.03
C ALA A 64 13.15 9.08 -13.09
N PHE A 65 13.66 7.89 -12.73
CA PHE A 65 13.65 6.70 -13.59
C PHE A 65 14.04 5.45 -12.80
N PHE A 66 13.71 4.28 -13.34
CA PHE A 66 14.20 2.99 -12.81
C PHE A 66 15.63 2.72 -13.29
N GLN A 67 16.44 2.07 -12.46
CA GLN A 67 17.81 1.65 -12.74
C GLN A 67 17.99 0.15 -12.50
N SER A 68 19.09 -0.39 -13.03
CA SER A 68 19.49 -1.79 -12.84
C SER A 68 20.98 -1.90 -12.48
N ASN A 69 21.30 -2.85 -11.60
CA ASN A 69 22.66 -3.24 -11.24
C ASN A 69 23.50 -3.67 -12.45
N ASP A 70 22.86 -4.16 -13.52
CA ASP A 70 23.52 -4.61 -14.75
C ASP A 70 24.20 -3.44 -15.50
N ASN A 71 23.79 -2.19 -15.23
CA ASN A 71 24.34 -0.98 -15.85
C ASN A 71 25.57 -0.41 -15.10
N GLY A 72 25.98 -1.01 -13.98
CA GLY A 72 27.31 -0.88 -13.38
C GLY A 72 27.70 0.44 -12.70
N VAL A 73 26.94 1.53 -12.84
CA VAL A 73 27.27 2.83 -12.21
C VAL A 73 26.82 2.89 -10.75
N ARG A 74 25.66 2.31 -10.44
CA ARG A 74 25.04 2.28 -9.12
C ARG A 74 24.45 0.90 -8.87
N GLN A 75 24.44 0.48 -7.60
CA GLN A 75 23.93 -0.84 -7.23
C GLN A 75 23.07 -0.79 -5.98
N THR A 76 21.99 -1.56 -6.00
CA THR A 76 21.18 -1.89 -4.81
C THR A 76 21.56 -3.26 -4.25
N PRO A 77 21.58 -3.44 -2.91
CA PRO A 77 21.71 -4.75 -2.30
C PRO A 77 20.37 -5.53 -2.23
N PHE A 78 19.24 -4.92 -2.59
CA PHE A 78 17.90 -5.49 -2.38
C PHE A 78 17.30 -6.19 -3.62
N GLY A 79 18.14 -6.52 -4.60
CA GLY A 79 17.71 -7.15 -5.84
C GLY A 79 18.64 -6.77 -6.99
N LYS A 80 18.03 -6.49 -8.14
CA LYS A 80 18.72 -5.99 -9.34
C LYS A 80 18.22 -4.63 -9.78
N LYS A 81 17.01 -4.21 -9.40
CA LYS A 81 16.40 -2.96 -9.85
C LYS A 81 16.09 -2.05 -8.68
N PHE A 82 16.13 -0.75 -8.94
CA PHE A 82 15.86 0.30 -7.97
C PHE A 82 15.35 1.54 -8.70
N ALA A 83 14.87 2.55 -7.97
CA ALA A 83 14.50 3.83 -8.57
C ALA A 83 15.52 4.91 -8.20
N SER A 84 15.71 5.87 -9.10
CA SER A 84 16.53 7.06 -8.92
C SER A 84 15.63 8.27 -9.02
N ILE A 85 15.76 9.22 -8.08
CA ILE A 85 15.01 10.48 -8.08
C ILE A 85 16.00 11.61 -7.86
N GLY A 86 16.13 12.51 -8.82
CA GLY A 86 17.11 13.59 -8.83
C GLY A 86 16.49 14.98 -8.75
N VAL A 87 17.32 15.92 -8.31
CA VAL A 87 17.07 17.37 -8.41
C VAL A 87 18.36 18.02 -8.93
N PHE A 88 18.22 18.77 -10.02
CA PHE A 88 19.31 19.47 -10.67
C PHE A 88 18.97 20.95 -10.87
N ASN A 89 20.00 21.78 -11.05
CA ASN A 89 19.87 23.24 -11.17
C ASN A 89 19.38 23.70 -12.58
N ASP A 90 18.70 22.84 -13.33
CA ASP A 90 18.37 23.04 -14.75
C ASP A 90 16.96 23.58 -15.02
N GLY A 91 16.11 23.78 -14.00
CA GLY A 91 14.80 24.41 -14.23
C GLY A 91 13.68 24.08 -13.25
N GLY A 92 13.91 23.28 -12.21
CA GLY A 92 12.97 23.14 -11.09
C GLY A 92 11.75 22.24 -11.36
N GLU A 93 11.79 21.41 -12.41
CA GLU A 93 10.74 20.40 -12.60
C GLU A 93 10.84 19.33 -11.51
N THR A 94 9.71 19.06 -10.85
CA THR A 94 9.66 18.11 -9.74
C THR A 94 9.64 16.70 -10.30
N SER A 95 10.66 15.91 -9.99
CA SER A 95 10.71 14.50 -10.34
C SER A 95 10.17 13.65 -9.18
N VAL A 96 9.24 12.74 -9.48
CA VAL A 96 8.55 11.93 -8.48
C VAL A 96 8.39 10.49 -8.92
N LEU A 97 8.34 9.61 -7.93
CA LEU A 97 7.91 8.23 -8.05
C LEU A 97 6.59 8.09 -7.31
N SER A 98 5.61 7.40 -7.89
CA SER A 98 4.31 7.21 -7.24
C SER A 98 3.68 5.85 -7.49
N GLN A 99 2.83 5.44 -6.56
CA GLN A 99 2.01 4.22 -6.66
C GLN A 99 0.64 4.49 -6.03
N PHE A 100 -0.43 4.14 -6.73
CA PHE A 100 -1.77 4.16 -6.16
C PHE A 100 -1.96 2.92 -5.27
N LEU A 101 -2.21 3.16 -3.98
CA LEU A 101 -2.45 2.11 -2.99
C LEU A 101 -3.96 1.90 -2.83
N THR A 102 -4.36 0.65 -2.61
CA THR A 102 -5.75 0.27 -2.34
C THR A 102 -5.81 -0.74 -1.20
N GLY A 103 -6.96 -0.86 -0.54
CA GLY A 103 -7.15 -1.82 0.54
C GLY A 103 -6.45 -1.40 1.83
N ILE A 104 -6.20 -0.10 2.00
CA ILE A 104 -5.77 0.47 3.27
C ILE A 104 -6.97 0.46 4.22
N THR A 105 -6.74 0.03 5.46
CA THR A 105 -7.75 0.11 6.53
C THR A 105 -7.45 1.34 7.37
N PRO A 106 -8.32 2.38 7.35
CA PRO A 106 -8.11 3.59 8.11
C PRO A 106 -7.92 3.30 9.60
N ALA A 107 -7.06 4.07 10.25
CA ALA A 107 -6.73 3.96 11.68
C ALA A 107 -6.08 2.62 12.11
N VAL A 108 -5.78 1.71 11.20
CA VAL A 108 -4.88 0.58 11.47
C VAL A 108 -3.44 1.07 11.35
N PRO A 109 -2.55 0.76 12.31
CA PRO A 109 -1.14 1.06 12.18
C PRO A 109 -0.51 0.17 11.10
N TYR A 110 0.34 0.76 10.27
CA TYR A 110 1.15 0.06 9.28
C TYR A 110 2.63 0.23 9.60
N THR A 111 3.44 -0.79 9.31
CA THR A 111 4.91 -0.66 9.27
C THR A 111 5.31 -0.31 7.85
N LEU A 112 5.85 0.89 7.65
CA LEU A 112 6.52 1.28 6.41
C LEU A 112 8.02 1.03 6.55
N THR A 113 8.60 0.31 5.59
CA THR A 113 10.04 0.12 5.43
C THR A 113 10.44 0.50 4.01
N PHE A 114 11.57 1.19 3.88
CA PHE A 114 12.21 1.46 2.59
C PHE A 114 13.69 1.73 2.79
N SER A 115 14.46 1.57 1.72
CA SER A 115 15.90 1.82 1.72
C SER A 115 16.21 2.95 0.76
N TYR A 116 17.21 3.76 1.11
CA TYR A 116 17.61 4.91 0.31
C TYR A 116 19.13 5.12 0.37
N LEU A 117 19.67 5.74 -0.68
CA LEU A 117 21.06 6.19 -0.76
C LEU A 117 21.10 7.56 -1.43
N ALA A 118 21.62 8.57 -0.73
CA ALA A 118 21.75 9.93 -1.27
C ALA A 118 23.15 10.18 -1.84
N GLU A 119 23.21 10.68 -3.06
CA GLU A 119 24.44 11.02 -3.78
C GLU A 119 24.40 12.48 -4.25
N TYR A 120 25.40 13.25 -3.83
CA TYR A 120 25.62 14.61 -4.29
C TYR A 120 26.61 14.57 -5.45
N LEU A 121 26.18 15.12 -6.58
CA LEU A 121 26.92 15.17 -7.82
C LEU A 121 27.51 16.57 -8.01
N GLY A 122 28.82 16.65 -8.23
CA GLY A 122 29.52 17.92 -8.44
C GLY A 122 29.53 18.83 -7.21
N GLU A 123 29.74 20.13 -7.45
CA GLU A 123 29.65 21.16 -6.40
C GLU A 123 28.17 21.50 -6.17
N TYR A 124 27.54 20.83 -5.20
CA TYR A 124 26.17 21.09 -4.79
C TYR A 124 26.12 21.36 -3.29
N THR A 125 25.68 22.57 -2.92
CA THR A 125 25.81 23.09 -1.54
C THR A 125 24.49 23.14 -0.78
N SER A 126 23.37 22.75 -1.40
CA SER A 126 22.06 22.80 -0.76
C SER A 126 21.74 21.53 0.02
N THR A 127 21.02 21.71 1.13
CA THR A 127 20.35 20.59 1.80
C THR A 127 19.16 20.14 0.96
N CYS A 128 18.93 18.84 0.87
CA CYS A 128 17.74 18.29 0.26
C CYS A 128 16.98 17.39 1.24
N THR A 129 15.73 17.14 0.93
CA THR A 129 14.82 16.30 1.69
C THR A 129 14.22 15.27 0.75
N LEU A 130 14.43 13.99 1.05
CA LEU A 130 13.60 12.92 0.53
C LEU A 130 12.28 12.93 1.30
N ALA A 131 11.17 13.09 0.59
CA ALA A 131 9.83 13.20 1.15
C ALA A 131 8.95 12.07 0.66
N LEU A 132 8.20 11.47 1.58
CA LEU A 132 7.16 10.49 1.30
C LEU A 132 5.81 11.06 1.73
N THR A 133 4.82 11.02 0.85
CA THR A 133 3.46 11.48 1.15
C THR A 133 2.40 10.48 0.70
N TYR A 134 1.26 10.48 1.37
CA TYR A 134 0.08 9.70 1.01
C TYR A 134 -1.17 10.55 1.22
N GLY A 135 -2.05 10.63 0.22
CA GLY A 135 -3.22 11.50 0.26
C GLY A 135 -2.88 12.97 0.53
N GLY A 136 -1.72 13.42 0.04
CA GLY A 136 -1.19 14.75 0.27
C GLY A 136 -0.67 15.02 1.69
N GLN A 137 -0.68 14.03 2.59
CA GLN A 137 -0.10 14.13 3.94
C GLN A 137 1.32 13.59 3.95
N PHE A 138 2.23 14.27 4.67
CA PHE A 138 3.58 13.75 4.89
C PHE A 138 3.53 12.51 5.78
N ILE A 139 4.04 11.40 5.23
CA ILE A 139 4.32 10.19 6.00
C ILE A 139 5.71 10.31 6.63
N ASP A 140 6.68 10.74 5.82
CA ASP A 140 8.06 10.81 6.25
C ASP A 140 8.87 11.89 5.52
N ARG A 141 9.90 12.39 6.20
CA ARG A 141 10.86 13.36 5.67
C ARG A 141 12.26 13.04 6.18
N ILE A 142 13.19 12.87 5.25
CA ILE A 142 14.59 12.59 5.53
C ILE A 142 15.42 13.73 4.96
N SER A 143 16.11 14.47 5.82
CA SER A 143 17.17 15.37 5.37
C SER A 143 18.29 14.52 4.77
N THR A 144 18.54 14.66 3.48
CA THR A 144 19.73 14.10 2.87
C THR A 144 20.89 15.02 3.24
N GLY A 145 21.80 14.52 4.07
CA GLY A 145 23.10 15.17 4.31
C GLY A 145 24.01 15.02 3.10
N PRO A 146 25.34 15.24 3.21
CA PRO A 146 26.27 14.97 2.11
C PRO A 146 26.18 13.51 1.63
N SER A 147 26.77 13.22 0.46
CA SER A 147 26.80 11.88 -0.14
C SER A 147 27.02 10.79 0.90
N GLN A 148 26.13 9.81 0.91
CA GLN A 148 26.22 8.65 1.78
C GLN A 148 27.08 7.58 1.10
N ALA A 149 27.85 6.83 1.89
CA ALA A 149 28.70 5.76 1.36
C ALA A 149 27.93 4.44 1.19
N GLU A 150 26.84 4.25 1.94
CA GLU A 150 26.08 3.01 2.01
C GLU A 150 24.58 3.29 2.07
N TRP A 151 23.78 2.32 1.62
CA TRP A 151 22.34 2.37 1.71
C TRP A 151 21.87 2.40 3.17
N ALA A 152 21.00 3.35 3.50
CA ALA A 152 20.29 3.39 4.75
C ALA A 152 18.92 2.72 4.61
N THR A 153 18.43 2.07 5.67
CA THR A 153 17.06 1.56 5.74
C THR A 153 16.28 2.29 6.81
N ARG A 154 15.09 2.77 6.44
CA ARG A 154 14.16 3.48 7.31
C ARG A 154 12.97 2.55 7.58
N THR A 155 12.61 2.42 8.85
CA THR A 155 11.41 1.70 9.29
C THR A 155 10.64 2.57 10.27
N LEU A 156 9.35 2.76 10.03
CA LEU A 156 8.48 3.58 10.87
C LEU A 156 7.06 3.02 10.92
N SER A 157 6.39 3.25 12.04
CA SER A 157 4.95 3.00 12.17
C SER A 157 4.18 4.22 11.67
N VAL A 158 3.24 4.00 10.75
CA VAL A 158 2.44 5.04 10.10
C VAL A 158 0.95 4.73 10.27
N SER A 159 0.11 5.76 10.28
CA SER A 159 -1.34 5.62 10.26
C SER A 159 -1.87 6.34 9.03
N LEU A 160 -2.54 5.60 8.17
CA LEU A 160 -3.12 6.12 6.94
C LEU A 160 -4.60 6.37 7.16
N ILE A 161 -5.10 7.49 6.62
CA ILE A 161 -6.47 7.96 6.86
C ILE A 161 -7.43 7.56 5.73
N ASP A 162 -6.91 7.46 4.50
CA ASP A 162 -7.71 7.12 3.32
C ASP A 162 -7.55 5.65 2.95
N GLU A 163 -8.66 5.01 2.54
CA GLU A 163 -8.70 3.60 2.11
C GLU A 163 -7.93 3.33 0.81
N SER A 164 -7.80 4.37 -0.01
CA SER A 164 -7.05 4.35 -1.26
C SER A 164 -6.58 5.75 -1.62
N ASP A 165 -5.28 5.90 -1.88
CA ASP A 165 -4.70 7.12 -2.41
C ASP A 165 -3.31 6.82 -3.01
N SER A 166 -2.67 7.82 -3.59
CA SER A 166 -1.33 7.73 -4.13
C SER A 166 -0.29 7.96 -3.04
N LEU A 167 0.63 7.00 -2.92
CA LEU A 167 1.93 7.21 -2.29
C LEU A 167 2.83 7.94 -3.29
N TYR A 168 3.42 9.06 -2.87
CA TYR A 168 4.43 9.78 -3.62
C TYR A 168 5.76 9.77 -2.88
N VAL A 169 6.84 9.59 -3.63
CA VAL A 169 8.23 9.70 -3.20
C VAL A 169 8.89 10.76 -4.07
N GLY A 170 9.50 11.75 -3.46
CA GLY A 170 10.14 12.85 -4.19
C GLY A 170 11.28 13.47 -3.42
N VAL A 171 12.14 14.22 -4.11
CA VAL A 171 13.26 14.94 -3.50
C VAL A 171 13.03 16.43 -3.69
N ARG A 172 13.28 17.21 -2.64
CA ARG A 172 13.25 18.68 -2.70
C ARG A 172 14.47 19.28 -2.05
N CYS A 173 15.06 20.26 -2.70
CA CYS A 173 16.20 21.00 -2.18
C CYS A 173 15.79 22.44 -1.87
N ASP A 174 16.47 23.06 -0.92
CA ASP A 174 16.28 24.48 -0.66
C ASP A 174 16.70 25.30 -1.91
N GLU A 175 15.89 26.30 -2.28
CA GLU A 175 16.02 27.07 -3.53
C GLU A 175 17.31 27.93 -3.64
N SER A 176 18.18 27.90 -2.62
CA SER A 176 19.47 28.59 -2.61
C SER A 176 20.61 27.81 -3.27
N ALA A 177 20.30 26.64 -3.86
CA ALA A 177 21.27 25.80 -4.55
C ALA A 177 22.03 26.61 -5.61
N SER A 178 23.34 26.78 -5.39
CA SER A 178 24.26 27.37 -6.34
C SER A 178 25.30 26.32 -6.72
N GLY A 179 25.60 26.21 -8.01
CA GLY A 179 26.56 25.25 -8.56
C GLY A 179 26.08 24.57 -9.84
N THR A 180 26.94 23.74 -10.44
CA THR A 180 26.64 22.95 -11.65
C THR A 180 26.24 21.50 -11.34
N GLY A 181 26.04 21.19 -10.06
CA GLY A 181 25.76 19.86 -9.54
C GLY A 181 24.27 19.53 -9.39
N GLY A 182 24.00 18.44 -8.70
CA GLY A 182 22.65 18.02 -8.31
C GLY A 182 22.68 16.98 -7.20
N VAL A 183 21.51 16.58 -6.73
CA VAL A 183 21.35 15.47 -5.79
C VAL A 183 20.55 14.39 -6.46
N VAL A 184 21.04 13.16 -6.34
CA VAL A 184 20.30 11.96 -6.71
C VAL A 184 20.06 11.14 -5.47
N VAL A 185 18.81 10.74 -5.25
CA VAL A 185 18.45 9.81 -4.19
C VAL A 185 17.97 8.52 -4.85
N LEU A 186 18.70 7.44 -4.57
CA LEU A 186 18.31 6.10 -4.95
C LEU A 186 17.38 5.57 -3.88
N VAL A 187 16.32 4.88 -4.27
CA VAL A 187 15.34 4.28 -3.36
C VAL A 187 14.99 2.87 -3.81
N ASP A 188 14.77 2.00 -2.82
CA ASP A 188 14.47 0.58 -3.05
C ASP A 188 13.78 -0.05 -1.83
N ASN A 189 13.36 -1.31 -1.98
CA ASN A 189 12.91 -2.18 -0.90
C ASN A 189 11.71 -1.61 -0.11
N PHE A 190 10.75 -1.01 -0.82
CA PHE A 190 9.53 -0.51 -0.20
C PHE A 190 8.63 -1.65 0.28
N SER A 191 8.14 -1.52 1.51
CA SER A 191 7.18 -2.44 2.10
C SER A 191 6.26 -1.68 3.04
N LEU A 192 4.96 -1.91 2.92
CA LEU A 192 3.95 -1.29 3.79
C LEU A 192 3.01 -2.40 4.29
N VAL A 193 3.16 -2.78 5.55
CA VAL A 193 2.49 -3.95 6.12
C VAL A 193 1.54 -3.56 7.24
N ALA A 194 0.29 -4.00 7.18
CA ALA A 194 -0.70 -3.74 8.22
C ALA A 194 -0.34 -4.46 9.52
N GLN A 195 -0.32 -3.75 10.64
CA GLN A 195 -0.17 -4.33 11.98
C GLN A 195 -1.53 -4.78 12.53
N SER A 196 -2.20 -5.67 11.80
CA SER A 196 -3.46 -6.30 12.24
C SER A 196 -3.25 -7.78 12.58
N PRO A 197 -4.10 -8.40 13.42
CA PRO A 197 -3.99 -9.82 13.75
C PRO A 197 -3.97 -10.75 12.53
N GLY A 198 -4.57 -10.35 11.41
CA GLY A 198 -4.55 -11.09 10.15
C GLY A 198 -3.26 -10.93 9.33
N CYS A 199 -2.39 -9.99 9.68
CA CYS A 199 -1.26 -9.54 8.88
C CYS A 199 0.08 -9.46 9.63
N GLY A 200 0.15 -10.04 10.83
CA GLY A 200 1.37 -10.11 11.64
C GLY A 200 1.43 -9.13 12.82
N GLY A 201 0.35 -8.39 13.10
CA GLY A 201 0.18 -7.70 14.38
C GLY A 201 -0.08 -8.71 15.50
N ASN A 202 0.61 -8.58 16.64
CA ASN A 202 0.36 -9.43 17.81
C ASN A 202 -1.15 -9.50 18.08
N SER A 203 -1.72 -10.70 17.99
CA SER A 203 -3.12 -10.95 18.32
C SER A 203 -3.39 -10.43 19.72
N VAL A 204 -4.09 -9.31 19.84
CA VAL A 204 -4.83 -9.04 21.06
C VAL A 204 -5.93 -10.08 21.09
N THR A 205 -5.70 -11.15 21.86
CA THR A 205 -6.72 -12.12 22.23
C THR A 205 -7.85 -11.35 22.92
N THR A 206 -8.82 -10.90 22.14
CA THR A 206 -10.10 -10.45 22.67
C THR A 206 -10.85 -11.70 23.08
N SER A 207 -10.65 -12.12 24.33
CA SER A 207 -11.51 -13.08 25.00
C SER A 207 -12.92 -12.50 25.07
N SER A 208 -13.73 -12.71 24.04
CA SER A 208 -15.18 -12.53 24.16
C SER A 208 -15.78 -13.82 24.71
N VAL A 209 -15.77 -13.93 26.04
CA VAL A 209 -16.73 -14.77 26.76
C VAL A 209 -18.10 -14.10 26.63
N SER A 210 -19.09 -14.81 26.07
CA SER A 210 -20.53 -14.61 26.30
C SER A 210 -21.28 -15.83 25.73
N VAL A 211 -21.51 -16.86 26.55
CA VAL A 211 -22.75 -17.14 27.31
C VAL A 211 -23.85 -17.76 26.43
N THR A 212 -24.08 -19.04 26.70
CA THR A 212 -25.21 -19.87 26.28
C THR A 212 -26.54 -19.20 26.61
N GLY A 213 -27.41 -19.07 25.61
CA GLY A 213 -28.78 -18.58 25.79
C GLY A 213 -29.71 -19.15 24.73
N THR A 214 -30.37 -20.25 25.05
CA THR A 214 -31.49 -20.83 24.31
C THR A 214 -32.71 -19.92 24.47
N SER A 215 -33.35 -19.49 23.38
CA SER A 215 -34.79 -19.18 23.30
C SER A 215 -35.23 -18.85 21.87
N SER A 216 -36.47 -19.21 21.58
CA SER A 216 -37.10 -19.46 20.27
C SER A 216 -37.84 -18.26 19.66
N THR A 217 -38.20 -18.40 18.37
CA THR A 217 -39.34 -17.77 17.61
C THR A 217 -39.29 -16.25 17.35
N SER A 218 -39.66 -15.65 16.19
CA SER A 218 -40.32 -16.08 14.94
C SER A 218 -40.18 -14.99 13.85
N SER A 219 -40.14 -15.41 12.58
CA SER A 219 -40.64 -14.80 11.30
C SER A 219 -40.51 -13.30 10.97
N TYR A 220 -39.94 -12.99 9.79
CA TYR A 220 -40.61 -12.27 8.68
C TYR A 220 -39.85 -12.41 7.33
N SER A 221 -40.60 -12.30 6.23
CA SER A 221 -40.24 -12.64 4.84
C SER A 221 -39.60 -11.50 4.02
N GLU A 222 -38.85 -11.88 2.98
CA GLU A 222 -38.47 -11.24 1.69
C GLU A 222 -38.65 -9.72 1.50
N ILE A 223 -37.65 -9.02 0.91
CA ILE A 223 -37.76 -8.34 -0.42
C ILE A 223 -36.37 -8.23 -1.12
N SER A 224 -36.39 -8.63 -2.39
CA SER A 224 -35.56 -8.39 -3.60
C SER A 224 -34.27 -7.57 -3.58
N ALA A 225 -33.23 -8.16 -4.19
CA ALA A 225 -32.02 -7.50 -4.68
C ALA A 225 -32.26 -6.89 -6.08
N THR A 226 -31.78 -5.65 -6.28
CA THR A 226 -31.57 -5.06 -7.60
C THR A 226 -30.07 -4.82 -7.77
N GLN A 227 -29.47 -5.50 -8.75
CA GLN A 227 -28.13 -5.18 -9.23
C GLN A 227 -28.20 -3.89 -10.05
N GLU A 228 -27.37 -2.91 -9.72
CA GLU A 228 -27.04 -1.84 -10.65
C GLU A 228 -25.53 -1.80 -10.88
N THR A 229 -25.17 -2.07 -12.12
CA THR A 229 -23.82 -2.01 -12.67
C THR A 229 -23.46 -0.54 -12.88
N SER A 230 -22.44 -0.01 -12.18
CA SER A 230 -21.96 1.35 -12.42
C SER A 230 -20.56 1.33 -13.04
N GLN A 231 -20.50 1.84 -14.27
CA GLN A 231 -19.31 2.01 -15.09
C GLN A 231 -18.44 3.19 -14.62
N ARG A 232 -17.14 2.89 -14.49
CA ARG A 232 -15.97 3.65 -15.00
C ARG A 232 -16.14 5.16 -15.24
N ARG A 233 -15.37 5.96 -14.49
CA ARG A 233 -14.76 7.19 -14.99
C ARG A 233 -13.42 7.44 -14.29
N SER A 234 -12.33 7.03 -14.93
CA SER A 234 -10.98 7.47 -14.57
C SER A 234 -10.87 8.96 -14.92
N LYS A 235 -10.90 9.81 -13.89
CA LYS A 235 -10.45 11.20 -14.00
C LYS A 235 -8.94 11.21 -13.70
N ALA A 236 -8.18 11.94 -14.50
CA ALA A 236 -6.81 12.32 -14.15
C ALA A 236 -6.82 12.94 -12.75
N VAL A 237 -5.99 12.40 -11.86
CA VAL A 237 -5.80 12.92 -10.50
C VAL A 237 -4.94 14.18 -10.62
N PRO A 238 -5.44 15.36 -10.24
CA PRO A 238 -4.62 16.56 -10.19
C PRO A 238 -3.56 16.40 -9.11
N HIS A 239 -2.30 16.74 -9.41
CA HIS A 239 -1.24 16.81 -8.42
C HIS A 239 -1.67 17.75 -7.27
N PRO A 240 -1.52 17.33 -6.00
CA PRO A 240 -1.79 18.22 -4.89
C PRO A 240 -0.83 19.41 -4.92
N PRO A 241 -1.31 20.63 -4.64
CA PRO A 241 -0.44 21.79 -4.49
C PRO A 241 0.41 21.61 -3.24
N TRP A 242 1.70 21.40 -3.44
CA TRP A 242 2.70 21.36 -2.39
C TRP A 242 2.89 22.78 -1.81
N ARG A 243 2.18 23.11 -0.73
CA ARG A 243 2.38 24.33 0.09
C ARG A 243 3.02 23.99 1.42
#